data_AF-A0A1B6K0N7-F1
#
_entry.id   AF-A0A1B6K0N7-F1
#
_cell.length_a   1.000
_cell.length_b   1.000
_cell.length_c   1.000
_cell.angle_alpha   90.00
_cell.angle_beta   90.00
_cell.angle_gamma   90.00
#
_symmetry.space_group_name_H-M   'P 1'
#
loop_
_entity.id
_entity.type
_entity.pdbx_description
1 polymer ?
#
loop_
_entity_poly.entity_id
_entity_poly.type
_entity_poly.pdbx_seq_one_letter_code
_entity_poly.pdbx_strand_id
1 'polypeptide(L)'
;DIEGDCESMDLSVTVQKGFQQHSCLHFVRDAVYAVATALHNMHQDKCGGTPGVCKNMNHIENSEVVKYLTNVTFKDERGNPFKFLNGRDGPPRYSILNFQRTDVNSFQWQIVGNYSLDEHGKPQLYLEKEKVTF
;
A
#
# COMPACT_ATOMS: atom_id res chain seq x y z
N ASP A 1 -14.07 6.46 34.49
CA ASP A 1 -13.78 7.61 33.62
C ASP A 1 -12.28 7.71 33.41
N ILE A 2 -11.82 7.34 32.23
CA ILE A 2 -10.42 7.54 31.80
C ILE A 2 -10.51 8.54 30.65
N GLU A 3 -10.54 9.83 30.99
CA GLU A 3 -10.16 10.89 30.07
C GLU A 3 -8.63 10.86 29.97
N GLY A 4 -8.12 10.26 28.90
CA GLY A 4 -6.74 10.40 28.49
C GLY A 4 -6.69 11.43 27.38
N ASP A 5 -6.35 12.68 27.73
CA ASP A 5 -6.09 13.74 26.77
C ASP A 5 -5.03 13.28 25.76
N CYS A 6 -5.39 13.26 24.48
CA CYS A 6 -4.43 13.19 23.40
C CYS A 6 -3.87 14.60 23.19
N GLU A 7 -3.12 15.12 24.15
CA GLU A 7 -2.33 16.31 23.92
C GLU A 7 -1.28 15.98 22.87
N SER A 8 -1.40 16.65 21.73
CA SER A 8 -0.54 16.53 20.57
C SER A 8 0.89 16.89 20.95
N MET A 9 1.71 15.90 21.24
CA MET A 9 3.15 16.05 21.05
C MET A 9 3.37 16.24 19.55
N ASP A 10 3.86 17.41 19.14
CA ASP A 10 4.37 17.65 17.77
C ASP A 10 5.65 16.84 17.52
N LEU A 11 5.49 15.51 17.53
CA LEU A 11 6.42 14.60 16.88
C LEU A 11 6.12 14.68 15.39
N SER A 12 6.58 15.75 14.76
CA SER A 12 6.70 15.82 13.31
C SER A 12 7.70 14.77 12.84
N VAL A 13 7.18 13.57 12.57
CA VAL A 13 7.90 12.48 11.90
C VAL A 13 8.18 12.95 10.48
N THR A 14 9.35 13.56 10.30
CA THR A 14 9.76 14.17 9.03
C THR A 14 11.03 13.49 8.54
N VAL A 15 11.14 13.36 7.22
CA VAL A 15 12.35 12.86 6.56
C VAL A 15 13.58 13.69 6.98
N GLN A 16 13.39 14.99 7.22
CA GLN A 16 14.42 15.92 7.70
C GLN A 16 14.96 15.57 9.10
N LYS A 17 14.16 14.94 9.96
CA LYS A 17 14.57 14.46 11.29
C LYS A 17 15.12 13.03 11.28
N GLY A 18 15.49 12.51 10.09
CA GLY A 18 16.09 11.19 9.93
C GLY A 18 15.09 10.04 9.92
N PHE A 19 13.78 10.32 9.82
CA PHE A 19 12.79 9.27 9.62
C PHE A 19 13.00 8.62 8.25
N GLN A 20 13.34 7.34 8.25
CA GLN A 20 13.31 6.51 7.06
C GLN A 20 12.11 5.58 7.16
N GLN A 21 11.16 5.78 6.25
CA GLN A 21 10.00 4.91 6.17
C GLN A 21 10.45 3.51 5.77
N HIS A 22 10.17 2.53 6.62
CA HIS A 22 10.51 1.14 6.31
C HIS A 22 9.84 0.76 5.00
N SER A 23 10.59 0.12 4.11
CA SER A 23 10.13 -0.16 2.74
C SER A 23 8.86 -1.00 2.70
N CYS A 24 8.52 -1.75 3.75
CA CYS A 24 7.29 -2.54 3.84
C CYS A 24 6.06 -1.78 4.36
N LEU A 25 6.21 -0.57 4.90
CA LEU A 25 5.10 0.15 5.55
C LEU A 25 3.98 0.50 4.55
N HIS A 26 4.33 0.69 3.28
CA HIS A 26 3.35 0.97 2.23
C HIS A 26 2.32 -0.15 2.08
N PHE A 27 2.71 -1.43 2.25
CA PHE A 27 1.76 -2.55 2.18
C PHE A 27 0.71 -2.50 3.30
N VAL A 28 1.15 -2.14 4.52
CA VAL A 28 0.24 -2.01 5.67
C VAL A 28 -0.73 -0.86 5.43
N ARG A 29 -0.22 0.28 4.94
CA ARG A 29 -1.03 1.43 4.60
C ARG A 29 -2.05 1.10 3.50
N ASP A 30 -1.60 0.52 2.39
CA ASP A 30 -2.48 0.14 1.28
C ASP A 30 -3.56 -0.87 1.72
N ALA A 31 -3.24 -1.80 2.63
CA ALA A 31 -4.22 -2.73 3.20
C ALA A 31 -5.30 -2.01 4.02
N VAL A 32 -4.93 -1.05 4.86
CA VAL A 32 -5.89 -0.24 5.64
C VAL A 32 -6.76 0.60 4.72
N TYR A 33 -6.17 1.23 3.70
CA TYR A 33 -6.91 1.99 2.70
C TYR A 33 -7.87 1.11 1.90
N ALA A 34 -7.46 -0.11 1.52
CA ALA A 34 -8.34 -1.07 0.86
C ALA A 34 -9.58 -1.40 1.69
N VAL A 35 -9.43 -1.69 2.98
CA VAL A 35 -10.57 -1.95 3.87
C VAL A 35 -11.44 -0.70 4.01
N ALA A 36 -10.84 0.48 4.21
CA ALA A 36 -11.58 1.72 4.33
C ALA A 36 -12.39 2.04 3.06
N THR A 37 -11.79 1.91 1.87
CA THR A 37 -12.47 2.09 0.59
C THR A 37 -13.59 1.07 0.39
N ALA A 38 -13.37 -0.20 0.76
CA ALA A 38 -14.41 -1.23 0.67
C ALA A 38 -15.63 -0.88 1.54
N LEU A 39 -15.40 -0.53 2.80
CA LEU A 39 -16.44 -0.11 3.74
C LEU A 39 -17.15 1.15 3.27
N HIS A 40 -16.41 2.12 2.73
CA HIS A 40 -16.97 3.35 2.18
C HIS A 40 -17.89 3.08 0.98
N ASN A 41 -17.44 2.28 0.02
CA ASN A 41 -18.24 1.94 -1.17
C ASN A 41 -19.49 1.16 -0.78
N MET A 42 -19.38 0.23 0.16
CA MET A 42 -20.51 -0.50 0.72
C MET A 42 -21.51 0.41 1.42
N HIS A 43 -21.01 1.38 2.19
CA HIS A 43 -21.84 2.37 2.88
C HIS A 43 -22.57 3.29 1.89
N GLN A 44 -21.90 3.74 0.83
CA GLN A 44 -22.56 4.52 -0.21
C GLN A 44 -23.69 3.72 -0.88
N ASP A 45 -23.44 2.45 -1.24
CA ASP A 45 -24.45 1.59 -1.89
C ASP A 45 -25.64 1.28 -0.97
N LYS A 46 -25.38 0.92 0.29
CA LYS A 46 -26.41 0.43 1.23
C LYS A 46 -27.13 1.52 2.02
N CYS A 47 -26.44 2.63 2.28
CA CYS A 47 -26.89 3.69 3.19
C CYS A 47 -27.06 5.06 2.50
N GLY A 48 -26.65 5.20 1.23
CA GLY A 48 -26.79 6.46 0.49
C GLY A 48 -26.02 7.63 1.09
N GLY A 49 -24.93 7.37 1.84
CA GLY A 49 -24.10 8.41 2.45
C GLY A 49 -24.67 9.03 3.73
N THR A 50 -25.69 8.43 4.34
CA THR A 50 -26.22 8.89 5.64
C THR A 50 -25.17 8.76 6.76
N PRO A 51 -25.01 9.74 7.66
CA PRO A 51 -24.03 9.65 8.74
C PRO A 51 -24.23 8.42 9.64
N GLY A 52 -23.13 7.76 10.00
CA GLY A 52 -23.14 6.56 10.83
C GLY A 52 -23.47 5.28 10.07
N VAL A 53 -23.67 4.17 10.79
CA VAL A 53 -24.02 2.87 10.22
C VAL A 53 -25.54 2.77 10.10
N CYS A 54 -26.05 2.55 8.89
CA CYS A 54 -27.47 2.37 8.66
C CYS A 54 -27.94 0.92 8.92
N LYS A 55 -29.26 0.71 9.03
CA LYS A 55 -29.84 -0.62 9.29
C LYS A 55 -29.41 -1.69 8.28
N ASN A 56 -29.20 -1.32 7.02
CA ASN A 56 -28.76 -2.24 5.95
C ASN A 56 -27.29 -2.70 6.09
N MET A 57 -26.54 -2.09 7.01
CA MET A 57 -25.15 -2.46 7.32
C MET A 57 -24.97 -3.02 8.73
N ASN A 58 -26.03 -3.11 9.54
CA ASN A 58 -25.94 -3.69 10.88
C ASN A 58 -25.63 -5.19 10.87
N HIS A 59 -26.05 -5.88 9.80
CA HIS A 59 -25.75 -7.30 9.60
C HIS A 59 -25.37 -7.48 8.13
N ILE A 60 -24.11 -7.80 7.88
CA ILE A 60 -23.57 -7.98 6.52
C ILE A 60 -22.97 -9.38 6.45
N GLU A 61 -23.34 -10.10 5.40
CA GLU A 61 -22.75 -11.38 5.08
C GLU A 61 -21.29 -11.23 4.65
N ASN A 62 -20.43 -12.17 5.06
CA ASN A 62 -19.01 -12.13 4.72
C ASN A 62 -18.77 -12.06 3.19
N SER A 63 -19.60 -12.75 2.41
CA SER A 63 -19.52 -12.74 0.94
C SER A 63 -19.72 -11.36 0.34
N GLU A 64 -20.55 -10.53 0.97
CA GLU A 64 -20.82 -9.17 0.53
C GLU A 64 -19.65 -8.25 0.87
N VAL A 65 -19.07 -8.37 2.07
CA VAL A 65 -17.83 -7.66 2.43
C VAL A 65 -16.70 -8.01 1.47
N VAL A 66 -16.52 -9.30 1.15
CA VAL A 66 -15.52 -9.78 0.19
C VAL A 66 -15.75 -9.20 -1.21
N LYS A 67 -17.01 -9.08 -1.65
CA LYS A 67 -17.33 -8.45 -2.95
C LYS A 67 -16.86 -6.99 -3.01
N TYR A 68 -17.05 -6.22 -1.93
CA TYR A 68 -16.55 -4.85 -1.88
C TYR A 68 -15.02 -4.79 -1.80
N LEU A 69 -14.42 -5.64 -0.97
CA LEU A 69 -12.98 -5.67 -0.76
C LEU A 69 -12.21 -6.04 -2.02
N THR A 70 -12.66 -7.06 -2.76
CA THR A 70 -11.97 -7.54 -3.96
C THR A 70 -12.08 -6.59 -5.16
N ASN A 71 -13.02 -5.64 -5.13
CA ASN A 71 -13.27 -4.67 -6.19
C ASN A 71 -12.79 -3.24 -5.88
N VAL A 72 -12.05 -3.03 -4.78
CA VAL A 72 -11.55 -1.69 -4.46
C VAL A 72 -10.60 -1.17 -5.53
N THR A 73 -10.69 0.13 -5.77
CA THR A 73 -9.74 0.86 -6.60
C THR A 73 -9.54 2.24 -5.99
N PHE A 74 -8.30 2.63 -5.75
CA PHE A 74 -7.93 3.94 -5.21
C PHE A 74 -6.53 4.35 -5.68
N LYS A 75 -6.11 5.58 -5.38
CA LYS A 75 -4.73 6.04 -5.59
C LYS A 75 -3.97 6.02 -4.26
N ASP A 76 -2.77 5.46 -4.25
CA ASP A 76 -1.90 5.45 -3.05
C ASP A 76 -1.31 6.84 -2.72
N GLU A 77 -0.45 6.94 -1.71
CA GLU A 77 0.20 8.23 -1.32
C GLU A 77 1.03 8.84 -2.44
N ARG A 78 1.52 8.00 -3.36
CA ARG A 78 2.38 8.40 -4.47
C ARG A 78 1.57 8.63 -5.74
N GLY A 79 0.24 8.52 -5.65
CA GLY A 79 -0.67 8.68 -6.78
C GLY A 79 -0.81 7.45 -7.68
N ASN A 80 -0.15 6.32 -7.36
CA ASN A 80 -0.25 5.12 -8.19
C ASN A 80 -1.61 4.46 -8.00
N PRO A 81 -2.21 3.90 -9.07
CA PRO A 81 -3.42 3.13 -8.93
C PRO A 81 -3.16 1.86 -8.10
N PHE A 82 -4.06 1.59 -7.16
CA PHE A 82 -4.14 0.35 -6.42
C PHE A 82 -5.39 -0.41 -6.84
N LYS A 83 -5.22 -1.70 -7.14
CA LYS A 83 -6.28 -2.67 -7.34
C LYS A 83 -5.74 -4.06 -7.02
N PHE A 84 -6.57 -4.92 -6.45
CA PHE A 84 -6.21 -6.33 -6.28
C PHE A 84 -6.12 -7.03 -7.63
N LEU A 85 -5.01 -7.71 -7.88
CA LEU A 85 -4.86 -8.65 -8.98
C LEU A 85 -5.73 -9.88 -8.70
N ASN A 86 -6.59 -10.21 -9.68
CA ASN A 86 -7.54 -11.31 -9.59
C ASN A 86 -8.38 -11.31 -8.30
N GLY A 87 -8.57 -10.13 -7.70
CA GLY A 87 -9.32 -9.96 -6.45
C GLY A 87 -8.63 -10.51 -5.19
N ARG A 88 -7.32 -10.77 -5.19
CA ARG A 88 -6.63 -11.34 -4.02
C ARG A 88 -5.29 -10.70 -3.72
N ASP A 89 -4.44 -10.56 -4.73
CA ASP A 89 -3.05 -10.15 -4.53
C ASP A 89 -2.91 -8.64 -4.71
N GLY A 90 -2.09 -8.00 -3.89
CA GLY A 90 -1.70 -6.61 -4.12
C GLY A 90 -0.90 -6.45 -5.42
N PRO A 91 -0.82 -5.24 -5.99
CA PRO A 91 0.00 -4.98 -7.17
C PRO A 91 1.48 -5.24 -6.86
N PRO A 92 2.24 -5.95 -7.73
CA PRO A 92 3.63 -6.27 -7.48
C PRO A 92 4.49 -5.02 -7.62
N ARG A 93 5.39 -4.85 -6.64
CA ARG A 93 6.34 -3.73 -6.56
C ARG A 93 7.66 -4.27 -6.04
N TYR A 94 8.57 -4.64 -6.94
CA TYR A 94 9.83 -5.28 -6.59
C TYR A 94 11.03 -4.40 -6.93
N SER A 95 12.03 -4.40 -6.05
CA SER A 95 13.37 -3.91 -6.35
C SER A 95 14.22 -5.06 -6.84
N ILE A 96 14.99 -4.84 -7.91
CA ILE A 96 15.94 -5.83 -8.44
C ILE A 96 17.28 -5.54 -7.78
N LEU A 97 17.81 -6.55 -7.11
CA LEU A 97 19.07 -6.47 -6.38
C LEU A 97 20.15 -7.25 -7.12
N ASN A 98 21.35 -6.69 -7.14
CA ASN A 98 22.56 -7.36 -7.59
C ASN A 98 23.55 -7.46 -6.42
N PHE A 99 24.13 -8.64 -6.19
CA PHE A 99 25.13 -8.83 -5.13
C PHE A 99 26.51 -8.52 -5.66
N GLN A 100 27.12 -7.44 -5.18
CA GLN A 100 28.33 -6.90 -5.76
C GLN A 100 29.44 -6.83 -4.72
N ARG A 101 30.67 -7.09 -5.14
CA ARG A 101 31.86 -6.84 -4.32
C ARG A 101 32.12 -5.34 -4.30
N THR A 102 32.11 -4.75 -3.11
CA THR A 102 32.37 -3.31 -2.90
C THR A 102 33.82 -3.03 -2.51
N ASP A 103 34.51 -4.03 -1.93
CA ASP A 103 35.92 -3.95 -1.55
C ASP A 103 36.54 -5.36 -1.49
N VAL A 104 37.83 -5.47 -1.16
CA VAL A 104 38.59 -6.74 -1.15
C VAL A 104 37.86 -7.84 -0.38
N ASN A 105 37.24 -7.55 0.76
CA ASN A 105 36.50 -8.53 1.56
C ASN A 105 35.05 -8.13 1.86
N SER A 106 34.47 -7.20 1.10
CA SER A 106 33.08 -6.75 1.35
C SER A 106 32.19 -6.91 0.13
N PHE A 107 30.96 -7.35 0.41
CA PHE A 107 29.90 -7.48 -0.58
C PHE A 107 28.66 -6.76 -0.09
N GLN A 108 27.93 -6.15 -1.02
CA GLN A 108 26.69 -5.44 -0.73
C GLN A 108 25.64 -5.73 -1.80
N TRP A 109 24.38 -5.71 -1.38
CA TRP A 109 23.24 -5.74 -2.28
C TRP A 109 22.99 -4.33 -2.80
N GLN A 110 23.12 -4.16 -4.12
CA GLN A 110 22.83 -2.90 -4.81
C GLN A 110 21.52 -3.01 -5.57
N ILE A 111 20.66 -2.00 -5.44
CA ILE A 111 19.46 -1.90 -6.28
C ILE A 111 19.90 -1.50 -7.68
N VAL A 112 19.60 -2.37 -8.65
CA VAL A 112 19.96 -2.20 -10.07
C VAL A 112 18.74 -2.05 -10.97
N GLY A 113 17.54 -2.04 -10.40
CA GLY A 113 16.32 -1.95 -11.18
C GLY A 113 15.07 -2.12 -10.34
N ASN A 114 13.93 -2.14 -11.01
CA ASN A 114 12.63 -2.39 -10.42
C ASN A 114 11.70 -3.11 -11.40
N TYR A 115 10.71 -3.78 -10.84
CA TYR A 115 9.63 -4.41 -11.57
C TYR A 115 8.29 -3.99 -10.96
N SER A 116 7.36 -3.58 -11.81
CA SER A 116 6.00 -3.21 -11.43
C SER A 116 5.02 -3.51 -12.57
N LEU A 117 3.74 -3.21 -12.36
CA LEU A 117 2.75 -3.14 -13.42
C LEU A 117 2.41 -1.67 -13.71
N ASP A 118 2.09 -1.36 -14.97
CA ASP A 118 1.48 -0.07 -15.31
C ASP A 118 -0.02 -0.01 -14.95
N GLU A 119 -0.66 1.12 -15.25
CA GLU A 119 -2.08 1.36 -14.94
C GLU A 119 -3.03 0.35 -15.62
N HIS A 120 -2.59 -0.32 -16.69
CA HIS A 120 -3.35 -1.34 -17.41
C HIS A 120 -2.99 -2.77 -16.97
N GLY A 121 -2.12 -2.92 -15.96
CA GLY A 121 -1.68 -4.22 -15.48
C GLY A 121 -0.59 -4.85 -16.36
N LYS A 122 0.03 -4.13 -17.29
CA LYS A 122 1.11 -4.66 -18.13
C LYS A 122 2.43 -4.62 -17.35
N PRO A 123 3.24 -5.69 -17.41
CA PRO A 123 4.52 -5.74 -16.72
C PRO A 123 5.50 -4.68 -17.25
N GLN A 124 6.14 -3.97 -16.33
CA GLN A 124 7.16 -2.96 -16.57
C GLN A 124 8.43 -3.38 -15.83
N LEU A 125 9.50 -3.62 -16.60
CA LEU A 125 10.82 -3.97 -16.07
C LEU A 125 11.78 -2.85 -16.42
N TYR A 126 12.41 -2.28 -15.39
CA TYR A 126 13.47 -1.30 -15.54
C TYR A 126 14.76 -1.84 -14.92
N LEU A 127 15.86 -1.79 -15.67
CA LEU A 127 17.17 -2.22 -15.23
C LEU A 127 18.22 -1.17 -15.63
N GLU A 128 18.97 -0.69 -14.65
CA GLU A 128 20.11 0.21 -14.81
C GLU A 128 21.35 -0.60 -15.15
N LYS A 129 21.56 -0.82 -16.45
CA LYS A 129 22.63 -1.70 -16.95
C LYS A 129 24.00 -1.27 -16.45
N GLU A 130 24.22 0.04 -16.30
CA GLU A 130 25.48 0.60 -15.82
C GLU A 130 25.78 0.25 -14.36
N LYS A 131 24.75 -0.07 -13.57
CA LYS A 131 24.89 -0.48 -12.17
C LYS A 131 25.06 -2.00 -12.01
N VAL A 132 24.86 -2.79 -13.05
CA VAL A 132 24.98 -4.25 -12.96
C VAL A 132 26.45 -4.66 -13.12
N THR A 133 26.96 -5.41 -12.15
CA THR A 133 28.30 -6.00 -12.16
C THR A 133 28.20 -7.51 -12.07
N PHE A 134 29.08 -8.23 -12.78
CA PHE A 134 29.18 -9.69 -12.74
C PHE A 134 30.47 -10.13 -12.05
#